data_AF-A0A921EMJ6-F1
#
_entry.id   AF-A0A921EMJ6-F1
#
_cell.length_a   1.000
_cell.length_b   1.000
_cell.length_c   1.000
_cell.angle_alpha   90.00
_cell.angle_beta   90.00
_cell.angle_gamma   90.00
#
_symmetry.space_group_name_H-M   'P 1'
#
loop_
_entity.id
_entity.type
_entity.pdbx_description
1 polymer ?
#
loop_
_entity_poly.entity_id
_entity_poly.type
_entity_poly.pdbx_seq_one_letter_code
_entity_poly.pdbx_strand_id
1 'polypeptide(L)'
;VRERVVVIFSDALRYEVAKELEEELNSDDRLTMKMNHAITVLPSVTYMGMNVMLPHETLEWDNKTSKVKVNGENAENTDSRDKLLKSYDKNNLAFQLKNVLEMSSKEIKQMITGKNVIYLYHNQIDAKGHELKTTKELVEATEKAIDEIKQAVQVLRTNGITHIIITADHGFIYQEKPIEDKDKIDLQGQNYEGNAHLRYLITPSQISVMGVKNTTMGVSLNNDDPTNVYYPVSPNEFVARSGSKNYVHGGSSIQEILIPVLDIKATSRRSIAQPAEIKLAATTFRINNLKMNLLFNQTAPISDTVLPAEYHAYFTDEDSNLISNNIIIQANRTGSAADRTIAITITMQDTQYSLDKKYYLVIEREGSAEEPKRFEYSMDLIN
;
A
#
# COMPACT_ATOMS: atom_id res chain seq x y z
N VAL A 1 22.01 -6.97 -22.69
CA VAL A 1 22.08 -6.60 -21.26
C VAL A 1 20.81 -7.10 -20.62
N ARG A 2 20.89 -7.96 -19.60
CA ARG A 2 19.70 -8.43 -18.87
C ARG A 2 19.11 -7.23 -18.12
N GLU A 3 17.80 -7.02 -18.21
CA GLU A 3 17.11 -6.00 -17.41
C GLU A 3 17.29 -6.34 -15.92
N ARG A 4 17.69 -5.36 -15.11
CA ARG A 4 17.79 -5.55 -13.66
C ARG A 4 16.41 -5.50 -13.04
N VAL A 5 16.10 -6.48 -12.19
CA VAL A 5 14.83 -6.56 -11.47
C VAL A 5 15.08 -6.45 -9.98
N VAL A 6 14.35 -5.57 -9.32
CA VAL A 6 14.29 -5.54 -7.85
C VAL A 6 12.98 -6.18 -7.41
N VAL A 7 13.03 -7.12 -6.48
CA VAL A 7 11.84 -7.74 -5.88
C VAL A 7 11.79 -7.34 -4.41
N ILE A 8 10.73 -6.65 -4.01
CA ILE A 8 10.47 -6.26 -2.63
C ILE A 8 9.51 -7.30 -2.04
N PHE A 9 9.98 -8.05 -1.04
CA PHE A 9 9.17 -8.96 -0.25
C PHE A 9 8.75 -8.24 1.04
N SER A 10 7.49 -7.85 1.12
CA SER A 10 6.89 -7.27 2.30
C SER A 10 6.14 -8.34 3.09
N ASP A 11 6.71 -8.74 4.22
CA ASP A 11 6.17 -9.75 5.12
C ASP A 11 4.73 -9.40 5.52
N ALA A 12 3.82 -10.36 5.36
CA ALA A 12 2.39 -10.22 5.62
C ALA A 12 1.64 -9.14 4.82
N LEU A 13 2.16 -8.69 3.66
CA LEU A 13 1.47 -7.70 2.82
C LEU A 13 0.24 -8.31 2.13
N ARG A 14 -0.95 -7.95 2.64
CA ARG A 14 -2.23 -8.33 2.04
C ARG A 14 -2.43 -7.74 0.65
N TYR A 15 -3.17 -8.46 -0.18
CA TYR A 15 -3.54 -8.00 -1.52
C TYR A 15 -4.24 -6.63 -1.50
N GLU A 16 -5.13 -6.38 -0.54
CA GLU A 16 -5.86 -5.12 -0.42
C GLU A 16 -4.94 -3.95 -0.03
N VAL A 17 -3.96 -4.19 0.84
CA VAL A 17 -2.96 -3.18 1.22
C VAL A 17 -2.07 -2.84 0.02
N ALA A 18 -1.71 -3.85 -0.79
CA ALA A 18 -0.98 -3.60 -2.04
C ALA A 18 -1.83 -2.89 -3.10
N LYS A 19 -3.16 -3.02 -3.08
CA LYS A 19 -4.06 -2.25 -3.94
C LYS A 19 -4.09 -0.78 -3.56
N GLU A 20 -4.14 -0.47 -2.27
CA GLU A 20 -4.00 0.90 -1.78
C GLU A 20 -2.64 1.49 -2.15
N LEU A 21 -1.55 0.71 -2.00
CA LEU A 21 -0.23 1.09 -2.49
C LEU A 21 -0.20 1.38 -4.01
N GLU A 22 -0.87 0.57 -4.83
CA GLU A 22 -1.01 0.80 -6.26
C GLU A 22 -1.73 2.12 -6.55
N GLU A 23 -2.83 2.41 -5.85
CA GLU A 23 -3.57 3.66 -5.99
C GLU A 23 -2.72 4.89 -5.64
N GLU A 24 -1.95 4.82 -4.56
CA GLU A 24 -1.07 5.91 -4.16
C GLU A 24 0.09 6.13 -5.15
N LEU A 25 0.69 5.04 -5.65
CA LEU A 25 1.75 5.11 -6.67
C LEU A 25 1.23 5.57 -8.04
N ASN A 26 -0.07 5.41 -8.32
CA ASN A 26 -0.68 5.78 -9.60
C ASN A 26 -0.73 7.31 -9.79
N SER A 27 -0.46 8.09 -8.74
CA SER A 27 -0.26 9.53 -8.82
C SER A 27 1.09 9.93 -9.46
N ASP A 28 2.00 8.99 -9.70
CA ASP A 28 3.32 9.25 -10.28
C ASP A 28 3.36 8.87 -11.78
N ASP A 29 3.27 9.88 -12.65
CA ASP A 29 3.34 9.75 -14.12
C ASP A 29 4.62 9.10 -14.69
N ARG A 30 5.60 8.79 -13.85
CA ARG A 30 6.82 8.09 -14.25
C ARG A 30 6.71 6.59 -14.03
N LEU A 31 5.61 6.10 -13.46
CA LEU A 31 5.37 4.70 -13.16
C LEU A 31 4.26 4.14 -14.05
N THR A 32 4.42 2.89 -14.47
CA THR A 32 3.35 2.09 -15.07
C THR A 32 3.28 0.80 -14.28
N MET A 33 2.09 0.40 -13.90
CA MET A 33 1.91 -0.70 -12.95
C MET A 33 0.91 -1.72 -13.47
N LYS A 34 1.11 -2.97 -13.07
CA LYS A 34 0.16 -4.06 -13.29
C LYS A 34 0.05 -4.89 -12.02
N MET A 35 -1.06 -4.74 -11.31
CA MET A 35 -1.39 -5.66 -10.22
C MET A 35 -1.79 -7.04 -10.76
N ASN A 36 -1.09 -8.07 -10.28
CA ASN A 36 -1.48 -9.46 -10.38
C ASN A 36 -1.54 -10.06 -8.97
N HIS A 37 -1.83 -11.36 -8.88
CA HIS A 37 -1.83 -12.10 -7.64
C HIS A 37 -1.12 -13.44 -7.82
N ALA A 38 -0.66 -13.99 -6.70
CA ALA A 38 -0.25 -15.38 -6.60
C ALA A 38 -0.95 -16.03 -5.40
N ILE A 39 -0.96 -17.36 -5.36
CA ILE A 39 -1.42 -18.12 -4.21
C ILE A 39 -0.18 -18.66 -3.52
N THR A 40 0.04 -18.25 -2.26
CA THR A 40 1.13 -18.79 -1.44
C THR A 40 0.79 -20.20 -0.97
N VAL A 41 1.75 -20.83 -0.31
CA VAL A 41 1.67 -22.23 0.13
C VAL A 41 1.16 -22.35 1.57
N LEU A 42 0.87 -23.58 2.00
CA LEU A 42 0.42 -23.88 3.35
C LEU A 42 1.51 -24.59 4.19
N PRO A 43 1.67 -24.25 5.47
CA PRO A 43 1.03 -23.13 6.15
C PRO A 43 1.53 -21.78 5.61
N SER A 44 0.64 -20.78 5.58
CA SER A 44 0.94 -19.43 5.07
C SER A 44 1.74 -18.62 6.11
N VAL A 45 3.00 -19.02 6.33
CA VAL A 45 3.90 -18.46 7.34
C VAL A 45 5.25 -18.11 6.73
N THR A 46 5.95 -17.15 7.33
CA THR A 46 7.18 -16.58 6.79
C THR A 46 8.24 -17.60 6.42
N TYR A 47 8.54 -18.56 7.32
CA TYR A 47 9.58 -19.56 7.09
C TYR A 47 9.24 -20.55 5.95
N MET A 48 7.97 -20.59 5.54
CA MET A 48 7.49 -21.38 4.42
C MET A 48 7.46 -20.51 3.15
N GLY A 49 6.68 -19.43 3.16
CA GLY A 49 6.47 -18.56 1.99
C GLY A 49 7.77 -17.93 1.47
N MET A 50 8.61 -17.38 2.35
CA MET A 50 9.88 -16.75 1.94
C MET A 50 10.86 -17.76 1.33
N ASN A 51 10.81 -19.02 1.77
CA ASN A 51 11.73 -20.06 1.28
C ASN A 51 11.30 -20.57 -0.09
N VAL A 52 10.00 -20.79 -0.30
CA VAL A 52 9.44 -21.19 -1.61
C VAL A 52 9.69 -20.13 -2.69
N MET A 53 9.81 -18.86 -2.31
CA MET A 53 10.08 -17.75 -3.24
C MET A 53 11.55 -17.58 -3.65
N LEU A 54 12.47 -18.33 -3.04
CA LEU A 54 13.86 -18.37 -3.49
C LEU A 54 13.97 -19.27 -4.73
N PRO A 55 14.93 -19.00 -5.64
CA PRO A 55 15.23 -19.96 -6.70
C PRO A 55 15.64 -21.30 -6.08
N HIS A 56 15.01 -22.38 -6.54
CA HIS A 56 15.19 -23.72 -6.01
C HIS A 56 15.13 -24.77 -7.12
N GLU A 57 15.92 -25.84 -6.94
CA GLU A 57 15.76 -27.11 -7.65
C GLU A 57 14.97 -28.08 -6.77
N THR A 58 15.20 -28.04 -5.45
CA THR A 58 14.48 -28.86 -4.47
C THR A 58 14.05 -28.04 -3.25
N LEU A 59 12.89 -28.41 -2.72
CA LEU A 59 12.36 -27.94 -1.44
C LEU A 59 12.06 -29.17 -0.58
N GLU A 60 12.50 -29.15 0.69
CA GLU A 60 12.36 -30.30 1.58
C GLU A 60 11.90 -29.86 2.98
N TRP A 61 10.95 -30.57 3.56
CA TRP A 61 10.54 -30.35 4.94
C TRP A 61 11.45 -31.13 5.89
N ASP A 62 12.09 -30.42 6.82
CA ASP A 62 12.90 -31.04 7.86
C ASP A 62 12.08 -31.21 9.14
N ASN A 63 11.54 -32.42 9.33
CA ASN A 63 10.77 -32.80 10.52
C ASN A 63 11.52 -32.60 11.86
N LYS A 64 12.86 -32.55 11.86
CA LYS A 64 13.64 -32.34 13.08
C LYS A 64 13.69 -30.88 13.50
N THR A 65 13.74 -29.98 12.52
CA THR A 65 13.87 -28.54 12.77
C THR A 65 12.56 -27.79 12.56
N SER A 66 11.54 -28.45 11.99
CA SER A 66 10.28 -27.86 11.54
C SER A 66 10.50 -26.67 10.61
N LYS A 67 11.43 -26.82 9.65
CA LYS A 67 11.81 -25.80 8.68
C LYS A 67 11.89 -26.37 7.28
N VAL A 68 11.76 -25.50 6.29
CA VAL A 68 11.96 -25.83 4.88
C VAL A 68 13.41 -25.60 4.49
N LYS A 69 14.03 -26.60 3.88
CA LYS A 69 15.33 -26.50 3.22
C LYS A 69 15.15 -26.15 1.75
N VAL A 70 16.02 -25.28 1.27
CA VAL A 70 16.12 -24.85 -0.13
C VAL A 70 17.43 -25.40 -0.67
N ASN A 71 17.35 -26.35 -1.62
CA ASN A 71 18.52 -27.09 -2.13
C ASN A 71 19.37 -27.72 -1.00
N GLY A 72 18.71 -28.23 0.05
CA GLY A 72 19.37 -28.81 1.22
C GLY A 72 19.94 -27.81 2.24
N GLU A 73 19.86 -26.50 1.99
CA GLU A 73 20.32 -25.45 2.91
C GLU A 73 19.16 -24.75 3.64
N ASN A 74 19.44 -24.20 4.83
CA ASN A 74 18.47 -23.40 5.58
C ASN A 74 18.51 -21.93 5.14
N ALA A 75 17.34 -21.31 4.95
CA ALA A 75 17.17 -19.93 4.47
C ALA A 75 16.47 -19.01 5.48
N GLU A 76 17.00 -18.93 6.70
CA GLU A 76 16.29 -18.33 7.85
C GLU A 76 16.37 -16.80 7.91
N ASN A 77 17.39 -16.20 7.29
CA ASN A 77 17.64 -14.76 7.35
C ASN A 77 18.22 -14.24 6.03
N THR A 78 18.30 -12.91 5.89
CA THR A 78 18.79 -12.25 4.67
C THR A 78 20.16 -12.75 4.22
N ASP A 79 21.10 -13.01 5.13
CA ASP A 79 22.44 -13.48 4.76
C ASP A 79 22.41 -14.89 4.17
N SER A 80 21.63 -15.80 4.77
CA SER A 80 21.42 -17.14 4.20
C SER A 80 20.71 -17.11 2.85
N ARG A 81 19.72 -16.21 2.69
CA ARG A 81 19.00 -16.00 1.43
C ARG A 81 19.90 -15.39 0.35
N ASP A 82 20.78 -14.47 0.72
CA ASP A 82 21.78 -13.87 -0.17
C ASP A 82 22.80 -14.90 -0.68
N LYS A 83 23.29 -15.78 0.20
CA LYS A 83 24.16 -16.90 -0.19
C LYS A 83 23.48 -17.82 -1.21
N LEU A 84 22.23 -18.21 -0.93
CA LEU A 84 21.42 -19.03 -1.84
C LEU A 84 21.23 -18.34 -3.19
N LEU A 85 20.80 -17.07 -3.22
CA LEU A 85 20.63 -16.32 -4.46
C LEU A 85 21.91 -16.23 -5.29
N LYS A 86 23.06 -16.04 -4.63
CA LYS A 86 24.38 -15.96 -5.27
C LYS A 86 24.87 -17.29 -5.82
N SER A 87 24.40 -18.42 -5.29
CA SER A 87 24.71 -19.75 -5.83
C SER A 87 24.14 -19.96 -7.24
N TYR A 88 23.00 -19.32 -7.55
CA TYR A 88 22.39 -19.34 -8.88
C TYR A 88 23.02 -18.33 -9.85
N ASP A 89 23.30 -17.12 -9.36
CA ASP A 89 24.02 -16.10 -10.11
C ASP A 89 24.74 -15.19 -9.12
N LYS A 90 26.07 -15.11 -9.20
CA LYS A 90 26.91 -14.23 -8.37
C LYS A 90 26.51 -12.74 -8.44
N ASN A 91 25.78 -12.36 -9.49
CA ASN A 91 25.25 -11.02 -9.69
C ASN A 91 23.86 -10.83 -9.05
N ASN A 92 23.34 -11.79 -8.32
CA ASN A 92 22.20 -11.60 -7.45
C ASN A 92 22.62 -10.98 -6.11
N LEU A 93 21.64 -10.47 -5.39
CA LEU A 93 21.82 -9.86 -4.07
C LEU A 93 20.53 -9.98 -3.27
N ALA A 94 20.63 -10.30 -1.98
CA ALA A 94 19.57 -10.03 -1.02
C ALA A 94 20.00 -8.99 0.01
N PHE A 95 19.06 -8.13 0.40
CA PHE A 95 19.32 -7.06 1.36
C PHE A 95 18.06 -6.71 2.16
N GLN A 96 18.24 -5.99 3.26
CA GLN A 96 17.14 -5.43 4.05
C GLN A 96 16.73 -4.09 3.44
N LEU A 97 15.43 -3.89 3.21
CA LEU A 97 14.90 -2.68 2.57
C LEU A 97 15.23 -1.42 3.38
N LYS A 98 15.11 -1.47 4.72
CA LYS A 98 15.45 -0.36 5.61
C LYS A 98 16.88 0.17 5.40
N ASN A 99 17.83 -0.74 5.18
CA ASN A 99 19.23 -0.36 4.97
C ASN A 99 19.41 0.36 3.62
N VAL A 100 18.56 0.07 2.61
CA VAL A 100 18.58 0.79 1.33
C VAL A 100 18.07 2.22 1.50
N LEU A 101 17.03 2.41 2.32
CA LEU A 101 16.47 3.74 2.61
C LEU A 101 17.45 4.64 3.37
N GLU A 102 18.37 4.05 4.14
CA GLU A 102 19.43 4.76 4.88
C GLU A 102 20.66 5.10 4.02
N MET A 103 20.79 4.53 2.83
CA MET A 103 21.96 4.73 1.95
C MET A 103 21.87 6.00 1.11
N SER A 104 23.02 6.61 0.86
CA SER A 104 23.17 7.66 -0.14
C SER A 104 23.00 7.12 -1.57
N SER A 105 22.66 8.00 -2.53
CA SER A 105 22.58 7.62 -3.95
C SER A 105 23.89 7.02 -4.49
N LYS A 106 25.05 7.41 -3.93
CA LYS A 106 26.35 6.85 -4.32
C LYS A 106 26.46 5.39 -3.88
N GLU A 107 26.10 5.09 -2.65
CA GLU A 107 26.12 3.73 -2.09
C GLU A 107 25.12 2.82 -2.81
N ILE A 108 23.91 3.31 -3.08
CA ILE A 108 22.89 2.56 -3.84
C ILE A 108 23.43 2.23 -5.24
N LYS A 109 24.00 3.21 -5.95
CA LYS A 109 24.59 2.96 -7.28
C LYS A 109 25.70 1.91 -7.23
N GLN A 110 26.55 1.95 -6.20
CA GLN A 110 27.60 0.94 -6.01
C GLN A 110 26.99 -0.44 -5.74
N MET A 111 25.98 -0.54 -4.89
CA MET A 111 25.29 -1.78 -4.52
C MET A 111 24.61 -2.45 -5.73
N ILE A 112 23.94 -1.66 -6.59
CA ILE A 112 23.18 -2.21 -7.73
C ILE A 112 24.06 -2.46 -8.97
N THR A 113 25.27 -1.88 -9.05
CA THR A 113 26.13 -2.01 -10.23
C THR A 113 26.49 -3.47 -10.50
N GLY A 114 26.30 -3.91 -11.74
CA GLY A 114 26.55 -5.29 -12.15
C GLY A 114 25.54 -6.32 -11.63
N LYS A 115 24.50 -5.91 -10.88
CA LYS A 115 23.47 -6.83 -10.36
C LYS A 115 22.35 -7.11 -11.36
N ASN A 116 21.84 -8.33 -11.33
CA ASN A 116 20.74 -8.82 -12.19
C ASN A 116 19.42 -8.86 -11.44
N VAL A 117 19.37 -9.57 -10.31
CA VAL A 117 18.19 -9.68 -9.43
C VAL A 117 18.57 -9.22 -8.04
N ILE A 118 17.76 -8.34 -7.45
CA ILE A 118 17.97 -7.83 -6.09
C ILE A 118 16.71 -8.09 -5.28
N TYR A 119 16.81 -8.87 -4.22
CA TYR A 119 15.73 -9.12 -3.28
C TYR A 119 15.86 -8.16 -2.09
N LEU A 120 14.80 -7.42 -1.79
CA LEU A 120 14.71 -6.52 -0.65
C LEU A 120 13.66 -7.04 0.32
N TYR A 121 14.05 -7.32 1.55
CA TYR A 121 13.15 -7.80 2.59
C TYR A 121 12.65 -6.64 3.46
N HIS A 122 11.35 -6.61 3.68
CA HIS A 122 10.62 -5.62 4.47
C HIS A 122 9.62 -6.36 5.36
N ASN A 123 9.44 -5.94 6.61
CA ASN A 123 8.65 -6.71 7.59
C ASN A 123 7.78 -5.84 8.52
N GLN A 124 7.47 -4.61 8.11
CA GLN A 124 6.78 -3.64 8.96
C GLN A 124 5.43 -4.13 9.50
N ILE A 125 4.62 -4.82 8.68
CA ILE A 125 3.30 -5.32 9.07
C ILE A 125 3.46 -6.48 10.05
N ASP A 126 4.17 -7.55 9.67
CA ASP A 126 4.26 -8.75 10.50
C ASP A 126 4.95 -8.50 11.85
N ALA A 127 6.05 -7.72 11.83
CA ALA A 127 6.77 -7.36 13.05
C ALA A 127 5.89 -6.58 14.05
N LYS A 128 4.93 -5.79 13.57
CA LYS A 128 3.96 -5.10 14.42
C LYS A 128 2.76 -5.98 14.75
N GLY A 129 2.32 -6.82 13.83
CA GLY A 129 1.16 -7.71 13.92
C GLY A 129 1.10 -8.52 15.22
N HIS A 130 2.23 -9.09 15.63
CA HIS A 130 2.32 -9.90 16.85
C HIS A 130 2.19 -9.10 18.15
N GLU A 131 2.36 -7.78 18.11
CA GLU A 131 2.29 -6.87 19.26
C GLU A 131 0.97 -6.09 19.34
N LEU A 132 0.13 -6.16 18.29
CA LEU A 132 -1.08 -5.35 18.16
C LEU A 132 -2.11 -5.65 19.23
N LYS A 133 -2.72 -4.59 19.76
CA LYS A 133 -3.84 -4.64 20.71
C LYS A 133 -5.11 -4.03 20.15
N THR A 134 -4.99 -3.21 19.10
CA THR A 134 -6.10 -2.43 18.55
C THR A 134 -6.07 -2.37 17.02
N THR A 135 -7.23 -2.09 16.42
CA THR A 135 -7.37 -1.95 14.97
C THR A 135 -6.61 -0.73 14.47
N LYS A 136 -6.51 0.31 15.31
CA LYS A 136 -5.77 1.52 14.99
C LYS A 136 -4.28 1.23 14.78
N GLU A 137 -3.66 0.45 15.67
CA GLU A 137 -2.25 0.09 15.52
C GLU A 137 -1.99 -0.76 14.26
N LEU A 138 -2.97 -1.58 13.83
CA LEU A 138 -2.87 -2.29 12.55
C LEU A 138 -2.85 -1.31 11.38
N VAL A 139 -3.80 -0.37 11.36
CA VAL A 139 -3.91 0.65 10.30
C VAL A 139 -2.62 1.48 10.24
N GLU A 140 -2.11 1.94 11.38
CA GLU A 140 -0.84 2.67 11.46
C GLU A 140 0.34 1.82 10.94
N ALA A 141 0.36 0.51 11.20
CA ALA A 141 1.39 -0.38 10.67
C ALA A 141 1.28 -0.61 9.16
N THR A 142 0.07 -0.69 8.61
CA THR A 142 -0.16 -0.84 7.17
C THR A 142 0.12 0.46 6.41
N GLU A 143 -0.29 1.61 6.92
CA GLU A 143 0.04 2.93 6.36
C GLU A 143 1.56 3.15 6.31
N LYS A 144 2.25 2.83 7.42
CA LYS A 144 3.71 2.91 7.48
C LYS A 144 4.40 1.99 6.47
N ALA A 145 3.88 0.78 6.27
CA ALA A 145 4.39 -0.15 5.26
C ALA A 145 4.22 0.41 3.84
N ILE A 146 3.06 0.99 3.53
CA ILE A 146 2.78 1.65 2.24
C ILE A 146 3.79 2.79 2.01
N ASP A 147 3.99 3.65 2.99
CA ASP A 147 4.91 4.79 2.89
C ASP A 147 6.38 4.36 2.72
N GLU A 148 6.85 3.40 3.50
CA GLU A 148 8.21 2.86 3.38
C GLU A 148 8.45 2.23 1.99
N ILE A 149 7.47 1.51 1.46
CA ILE A 149 7.56 0.90 0.13
C ILE A 149 7.50 1.97 -0.97
N LYS A 150 6.63 2.99 -0.86
CA LYS A 150 6.60 4.14 -1.80
C LYS A 150 7.94 4.86 -1.83
N GLN A 151 8.51 5.13 -0.67
CA GLN A 151 9.82 5.74 -0.55
C GLN A 151 10.88 4.87 -1.23
N ALA A 152 10.86 3.55 -1.02
CA ALA A 152 11.76 2.62 -1.68
C ALA A 152 11.62 2.66 -3.20
N VAL A 153 10.40 2.65 -3.74
CA VAL A 153 10.14 2.77 -5.20
C VAL A 153 10.76 4.05 -5.76
N GLN A 154 10.58 5.20 -5.08
CA GLN A 154 11.16 6.47 -5.50
C GLN A 154 12.70 6.47 -5.45
N VAL A 155 13.27 5.96 -4.35
CA VAL A 155 14.73 5.84 -4.15
C VAL A 155 15.35 4.93 -5.21
N LEU A 156 14.75 3.78 -5.48
CA LEU A 156 15.23 2.84 -6.49
C LEU A 156 15.15 3.44 -7.90
N ARG A 157 14.02 4.07 -8.25
CA ARG A 157 13.84 4.74 -9.55
C ARG A 157 14.87 5.83 -9.78
N THR A 158 15.06 6.72 -8.82
CA THR A 158 16.02 7.84 -8.93
C THR A 158 17.48 7.37 -9.04
N ASN A 159 17.75 6.12 -8.65
CA ASN A 159 19.04 5.45 -8.82
C ASN A 159 19.11 4.52 -10.05
N GLY A 160 18.13 4.61 -10.96
CA GLY A 160 18.18 3.93 -12.27
C GLY A 160 17.61 2.52 -12.29
N ILE A 161 16.83 2.12 -11.29
CA ILE A 161 16.02 0.91 -11.34
C ILE A 161 14.72 1.20 -12.12
N THR A 162 14.45 0.41 -13.15
CA THR A 162 13.28 0.59 -14.02
C THR A 162 12.26 -0.54 -13.90
N HIS A 163 12.57 -1.61 -13.17
CA HIS A 163 11.68 -2.76 -12.99
C HIS A 163 11.71 -3.21 -11.53
N ILE A 164 10.56 -3.05 -10.87
CA ILE A 164 10.36 -3.37 -9.45
C ILE A 164 9.13 -4.27 -9.36
N ILE A 165 9.25 -5.38 -8.63
CA ILE A 165 8.13 -6.25 -8.28
C ILE A 165 7.93 -6.15 -6.78
N ILE A 166 6.69 -5.94 -6.32
CA ILE A 166 6.34 -5.94 -4.91
C ILE A 166 5.42 -7.12 -4.64
N THR A 167 5.76 -7.93 -3.65
CA THR A 167 5.03 -9.15 -3.29
C THR A 167 5.15 -9.45 -1.80
N ALA A 168 4.51 -10.54 -1.37
CA ALA A 168 4.46 -10.99 0.01
C ALA A 168 4.64 -12.50 0.07
N ASP A 169 5.09 -13.01 1.21
CA ASP A 169 5.13 -14.43 1.53
C ASP A 169 3.77 -14.99 1.98
N HIS A 170 3.00 -14.19 2.70
CA HIS A 170 1.62 -14.47 3.09
C HIS A 170 0.87 -13.17 3.36
N GLY A 171 -0.41 -13.28 3.71
CA GLY A 171 -1.17 -12.23 4.38
C GLY A 171 -1.55 -12.64 5.80
N PHE A 172 -2.65 -12.08 6.33
CA PHE A 172 -3.07 -12.29 7.71
C PHE A 172 -4.57 -12.09 7.88
N ILE A 173 -5.12 -12.65 8.96
CA ILE A 173 -6.43 -12.32 9.50
C ILE A 173 -6.23 -11.39 10.69
N TYR A 174 -7.03 -10.31 10.72
CA TYR A 174 -7.16 -9.47 11.90
C TYR A 174 -8.61 -9.49 12.41
N GLN A 175 -8.76 -9.60 13.73
CA GLN A 175 -10.04 -9.52 14.42
C GLN A 175 -9.95 -8.50 15.55
N GLU A 176 -10.90 -7.58 15.62
CA GLU A 176 -10.96 -6.58 16.70
C GLU A 176 -11.24 -7.23 18.06
N LYS A 177 -12.16 -8.20 18.09
CA LYS A 177 -12.39 -9.04 19.25
C LYS A 177 -11.65 -10.38 19.07
N PRO A 178 -10.74 -10.74 19.98
CA PRO A 178 -10.09 -12.05 19.96
C PRO A 178 -11.09 -13.20 20.00
N ILE A 179 -10.72 -14.34 19.40
CA ILE A 179 -11.50 -15.56 19.52
C ILE A 179 -11.49 -16.02 20.98
N GLU A 180 -12.68 -16.22 21.54
CA GLU A 180 -12.85 -16.76 22.88
C GLU A 180 -12.47 -18.24 22.89
N ASP A 181 -11.93 -18.76 24.01
CA ASP A 181 -11.44 -20.14 24.06
C ASP A 181 -12.51 -21.18 23.73
N LYS A 182 -13.79 -20.88 23.99
CA LYS A 182 -14.94 -21.75 23.65
C LYS A 182 -15.18 -21.88 22.13
N ASP A 183 -14.75 -20.88 21.36
CA ASP A 183 -14.93 -20.81 19.90
C ASP A 183 -13.69 -21.36 19.17
N LYS A 184 -12.61 -21.67 19.91
CA LYS A 184 -11.44 -22.36 19.38
C LYS A 184 -11.73 -23.83 19.13
N ILE A 185 -11.05 -24.37 18.12
CA ILE A 185 -11.08 -25.77 17.78
C ILE A 185 -10.12 -26.49 18.72
N ASP A 186 -10.69 -27.26 19.64
CA ASP A 186 -9.91 -28.13 20.51
C ASP A 186 -9.56 -29.43 19.79
N LEU A 187 -8.26 -29.73 19.75
CA LEU A 187 -7.73 -30.98 19.22
C LEU A 187 -7.61 -32.06 20.31
N GLN A 188 -8.14 -31.81 21.51
CA GLN A 188 -8.24 -32.80 22.58
C GLN A 188 -8.90 -34.10 22.08
N GLY A 189 -8.29 -35.23 22.48
CA GLY A 189 -8.72 -36.57 22.04
C GLY A 189 -8.15 -37.01 20.68
N GLN A 190 -7.45 -36.13 19.95
CA GLN A 190 -6.63 -36.53 18.81
C GLN A 190 -5.21 -36.86 19.27
N ASN A 191 -4.63 -37.95 18.75
CA ASN A 191 -3.23 -38.28 18.95
C ASN A 191 -2.42 -37.75 17.75
N TYR A 192 -1.56 -36.76 18.00
CA TYR A 192 -0.71 -36.19 16.97
C TYR A 192 0.68 -35.83 17.49
N GLU A 193 1.67 -35.87 16.61
CA GLU A 193 3.02 -35.35 16.88
C GLU A 193 3.10 -33.85 16.52
N GLY A 194 3.95 -33.10 17.23
CA GLY A 194 4.18 -31.67 16.99
C GLY A 194 3.36 -30.75 17.90
N ASN A 195 3.36 -29.46 17.57
CA ASN A 195 2.59 -28.44 18.28
C ASN A 195 1.59 -27.80 17.33
N ALA A 196 0.34 -27.66 17.78
CA ALA A 196 -0.63 -26.84 17.07
C ALA A 196 -0.26 -25.35 17.21
N HIS A 197 -0.35 -24.63 16.11
CA HIS A 197 -0.34 -23.17 16.04
C HIS A 197 -1.79 -22.68 15.84
N LEU A 198 -2.05 -21.39 16.04
CA LEU A 198 -3.42 -20.87 15.99
C LEU A 198 -4.15 -21.20 14.68
N ARG A 199 -3.46 -21.23 13.54
CA ARG A 199 -4.08 -21.43 12.22
C ARG A 199 -3.63 -22.69 11.49
N TYR A 200 -2.68 -23.44 12.05
CA TYR A 200 -2.20 -24.66 11.40
C TYR A 200 -1.62 -25.68 12.38
N LEU A 201 -1.57 -26.94 11.95
CA LEU A 201 -0.84 -28.02 12.60
C LEU A 201 -0.12 -28.83 11.53
N ILE A 202 1.19 -29.04 11.69
CA ILE A 202 1.97 -29.95 10.84
C ILE A 202 2.20 -31.23 11.63
N THR A 203 1.81 -32.37 11.06
CA THR A 203 1.97 -33.66 11.73
C THR A 203 1.91 -34.82 10.73
N PRO A 204 2.69 -35.91 10.91
CA PRO A 204 2.49 -37.13 10.14
C PRO A 204 1.21 -37.88 10.54
N SER A 205 0.63 -37.55 11.70
CA SER A 205 -0.56 -38.22 12.22
C SER A 205 -1.82 -37.83 11.46
N GLN A 206 -2.78 -38.75 11.37
CA GLN A 206 -4.10 -38.45 10.83
C GLN A 206 -5.02 -37.96 11.95
N ILE A 207 -5.58 -36.77 11.80
CA ILE A 207 -6.63 -36.24 12.67
C ILE A 207 -7.95 -36.07 11.91
N SER A 208 -9.06 -36.11 12.65
CA SER A 208 -10.40 -35.86 12.11
C SER A 208 -11.21 -35.04 13.12
N VAL A 209 -11.31 -33.74 12.87
CA VAL A 209 -12.01 -32.78 13.71
C VAL A 209 -12.93 -31.92 12.84
N MET A 210 -14.13 -31.63 13.33
CA MET A 210 -15.08 -30.77 12.63
C MET A 210 -14.48 -29.38 12.38
N GLY A 211 -14.70 -28.82 11.18
CA GLY A 211 -14.16 -27.50 10.83
C GLY A 211 -12.67 -27.49 10.47
N VAL A 212 -12.03 -28.66 10.40
CA VAL A 212 -10.61 -28.80 10.05
C VAL A 212 -10.47 -29.54 8.72
N LYS A 213 -9.60 -29.03 7.86
CA LYS A 213 -9.17 -29.71 6.63
C LYS A 213 -7.66 -29.82 6.59
N ASN A 214 -7.15 -30.63 5.67
CA ASN A 214 -5.72 -30.74 5.44
C ASN A 214 -5.39 -30.72 3.95
N THR A 215 -4.11 -30.46 3.71
CA THR A 215 -3.37 -30.81 2.51
C THR A 215 -2.11 -31.57 2.94
N THR A 216 -1.36 -32.12 2.00
CA THR A 216 -0.01 -32.62 2.27
C THR A 216 1.03 -31.50 2.11
N MET A 217 2.12 -31.61 2.85
CA MET A 217 3.31 -30.77 2.70
C MET A 217 3.84 -30.83 1.26
N GLY A 218 3.70 -31.99 0.61
CA GLY A 218 4.05 -32.17 -0.80
C GLY A 218 3.33 -31.23 -1.76
N VAL A 219 2.10 -30.82 -1.48
CA VAL A 219 1.41 -29.79 -2.29
C VAL A 219 2.11 -28.44 -2.17
N SER A 220 2.55 -28.06 -0.97
CA SER A 220 3.24 -26.80 -0.69
C SER A 220 4.67 -26.78 -1.22
N LEU A 221 5.36 -27.92 -1.19
CA LEU A 221 6.77 -28.02 -1.61
C LEU A 221 6.93 -28.55 -3.04
N ASN A 222 5.82 -28.86 -3.72
CA ASN A 222 5.78 -29.49 -5.03
C ASN A 222 6.64 -30.78 -5.08
N ASN A 223 6.44 -31.66 -4.10
CA ASN A 223 7.12 -32.95 -3.97
C ASN A 223 6.17 -34.01 -3.36
N ASP A 224 6.67 -35.21 -3.07
CA ASP A 224 5.87 -36.33 -2.55
C ASP A 224 5.83 -36.40 -1.01
N ASP A 225 6.13 -35.32 -0.28
CA ASP A 225 6.13 -35.33 1.19
C ASP A 225 4.71 -35.60 1.73
N PRO A 226 4.51 -36.71 2.48
CA PRO A 226 3.18 -37.13 2.93
C PRO A 226 2.72 -36.44 4.22
N THR A 227 3.55 -35.59 4.84
CA THR A 227 3.25 -34.94 6.11
C THR A 227 1.99 -34.08 5.97
N ASN A 228 1.06 -34.19 6.91
CA ASN A 228 -0.17 -33.41 6.84
C ASN A 228 0.06 -31.97 7.31
N VAL A 229 -0.58 -31.04 6.62
CA VAL A 229 -0.77 -29.65 7.06
C VAL A 229 -2.26 -29.43 7.28
N TYR A 230 -2.68 -29.43 8.53
CA TYR A 230 -4.06 -29.17 8.95
C TYR A 230 -4.29 -27.68 9.18
N TYR A 231 -5.49 -27.19 8.85
CA TYR A 231 -5.90 -25.80 9.03
C TYR A 231 -7.42 -25.69 9.26
N PRO A 232 -7.89 -24.70 10.04
CA PRO A 232 -9.31 -24.37 10.15
C PRO A 232 -9.88 -23.86 8.82
N VAL A 233 -11.09 -24.29 8.45
CA VAL A 233 -11.78 -23.80 7.24
C VAL A 233 -12.54 -22.49 7.46
N SER A 234 -12.72 -22.10 8.71
CA SER A 234 -13.32 -20.83 9.13
C SER A 234 -12.24 -19.92 9.74
N PRO A 235 -12.59 -18.68 10.17
CA PRO A 235 -11.68 -17.83 10.93
C PRO A 235 -11.27 -18.40 12.30
N ASN A 236 -11.86 -19.52 12.74
CA ASN A 236 -11.55 -20.15 14.02
C ASN A 236 -10.06 -20.49 14.16
N GLU A 237 -9.62 -20.65 15.40
CA GLU A 237 -8.24 -20.96 15.75
C GLU A 237 -8.16 -22.29 16.47
N PHE A 238 -7.05 -23.02 16.32
CA PHE A 238 -6.76 -24.14 17.22
C PHE A 238 -6.44 -23.63 18.63
N VAL A 239 -6.72 -24.46 19.63
CA VAL A 239 -6.12 -24.28 20.96
C VAL A 239 -4.60 -24.49 20.82
N ALA A 240 -3.83 -23.40 20.95
CA ALA A 240 -2.39 -23.38 20.80
C ALA A 240 -1.69 -22.83 22.05
N ARG A 241 -0.41 -23.18 22.22
CA ARG A 241 0.41 -22.75 23.38
C ARG A 241 0.81 -21.27 23.32
N SER A 242 0.89 -20.71 22.12
CA SER A 242 1.32 -19.33 21.87
C SER A 242 0.70 -18.80 20.57
N GLY A 243 0.62 -17.47 20.48
CA GLY A 243 0.16 -16.75 19.30
C GLY A 243 -0.46 -15.40 19.67
N SER A 244 -0.50 -14.49 18.70
CA SER A 244 -1.20 -13.21 18.88
C SER A 244 -2.71 -13.44 18.89
N LYS A 245 -3.42 -12.61 19.66
CA LYS A 245 -4.87 -12.76 19.89
C LYS A 245 -5.73 -12.16 18.78
N ASN A 246 -5.24 -11.08 18.19
CA ASN A 246 -6.00 -10.26 17.24
C ASN A 246 -5.46 -10.40 15.82
N TYR A 247 -4.20 -10.84 15.67
CA TYR A 247 -3.51 -10.98 14.39
C TYR A 247 -3.01 -12.42 14.25
N VAL A 248 -3.48 -13.13 13.22
CA VAL A 248 -3.12 -14.54 13.00
C VAL A 248 -2.87 -14.81 11.53
N HIS A 249 -2.00 -15.77 11.25
CA HIS A 249 -1.71 -16.26 9.91
C HIS A 249 -1.31 -17.74 9.98
N GLY A 250 -1.20 -18.38 8.82
CA GLY A 250 -0.78 -19.78 8.67
C GLY A 250 -1.87 -20.70 8.12
N GLY A 251 -3.11 -20.21 8.03
CA GLY A 251 -4.27 -20.94 7.53
C GLY A 251 -4.52 -20.73 6.04
N SER A 252 -5.67 -21.19 5.57
CA SER A 252 -6.05 -21.21 4.15
C SER A 252 -7.04 -20.12 3.74
N SER A 253 -7.23 -19.07 4.55
CA SER A 253 -8.15 -17.99 4.16
C SER A 253 -7.59 -17.21 2.98
N ILE A 254 -8.46 -16.61 2.17
CA ILE A 254 -8.03 -15.78 1.02
C ILE A 254 -7.12 -14.63 1.48
N GLN A 255 -7.42 -14.05 2.64
CA GLN A 255 -6.62 -12.97 3.24
C GLN A 255 -5.21 -13.43 3.63
N GLU A 256 -5.01 -14.71 3.88
CA GLU A 256 -3.72 -15.32 4.23
C GLU A 256 -2.96 -15.81 2.98
N ILE A 257 -3.65 -16.41 2.00
CA ILE A 257 -2.99 -17.11 0.89
C ILE A 257 -2.91 -16.30 -0.41
N LEU A 258 -3.81 -15.35 -0.64
CA LEU A 258 -3.80 -14.52 -1.85
C LEU A 258 -2.82 -13.36 -1.64
N ILE A 259 -1.65 -13.47 -2.25
CA ILE A 259 -0.57 -12.50 -2.14
C ILE A 259 -0.50 -11.59 -3.37
N PRO A 260 -0.14 -10.31 -3.21
CA PRO A 260 -0.01 -9.38 -4.32
C PRO A 260 1.22 -9.67 -5.16
N VAL A 261 1.14 -9.38 -6.46
CA VAL A 261 2.28 -9.30 -7.37
C VAL A 261 2.13 -8.01 -8.17
N LEU A 262 2.62 -6.91 -7.61
CA LEU A 262 2.59 -5.59 -8.23
C LEU A 262 3.84 -5.41 -9.08
N ASP A 263 3.69 -5.51 -10.40
CA ASP A 263 4.77 -5.27 -11.37
C ASP A 263 4.81 -3.79 -11.76
N ILE A 264 5.92 -3.13 -11.44
CA ILE A 264 6.15 -1.71 -11.66
C ILE A 264 7.26 -1.53 -12.69
N LYS A 265 6.92 -0.83 -13.78
CA LYS A 265 7.86 -0.30 -14.74
C LYS A 265 8.01 1.20 -14.52
N ALA A 266 9.25 1.65 -14.31
CA ALA A 266 9.56 3.05 -14.05
C ALA A 266 10.37 3.66 -15.20
N THR A 267 10.13 4.94 -15.49
CA THR A 267 10.87 5.70 -16.49
C THR A 267 11.83 6.70 -15.86
N SER A 268 12.90 7.03 -16.57
CA SER A 268 13.85 8.08 -16.17
C SER A 268 13.42 9.48 -16.62
N ARG A 269 12.22 9.63 -17.18
CA ARG A 269 11.73 10.92 -17.67
C ARG A 269 11.42 11.84 -16.50
N ARG A 270 11.51 13.15 -16.74
CA ARG A 270 10.99 14.13 -15.78
C ARG A 270 9.47 14.00 -15.75
N SER A 271 8.91 14.19 -14.55
CA SER A 271 7.47 14.30 -14.41
C SER A 271 6.98 15.52 -15.19
N ILE A 272 5.88 15.33 -15.90
CA ILE A 272 5.13 16.38 -16.59
C ILE A 272 3.83 16.72 -15.83
N ALA A 273 3.61 16.10 -14.66
CA ALA A 273 2.41 16.29 -13.87
C ALA A 273 2.23 17.76 -13.46
N GLN A 274 1.00 18.23 -13.57
CA GLN A 274 0.60 19.59 -13.20
C GLN A 274 -0.57 19.58 -12.21
N PRO A 275 -0.68 20.60 -11.35
CA PRO A 275 -1.84 20.75 -10.46
C PRO A 275 -3.14 20.90 -11.25
N ALA A 276 -4.23 20.34 -10.72
CA ALA A 276 -5.56 20.42 -11.31
C ALA A 276 -6.05 21.87 -11.37
N GLU A 277 -6.31 22.38 -12.58
CA GLU A 277 -6.83 23.73 -12.74
C GLU A 277 -8.35 23.82 -12.56
N ILE A 278 -8.79 24.87 -11.87
CA ILE A 278 -10.20 25.29 -11.83
C ILE A 278 -10.46 26.52 -12.72
N LYS A 279 -11.65 26.56 -13.31
CA LYS A 279 -12.17 27.72 -14.06
C LYS A 279 -13.51 28.17 -13.50
N LEU A 280 -13.64 29.47 -13.26
CA LEU A 280 -14.90 30.09 -12.88
C LEU A 280 -15.92 29.96 -14.03
N ALA A 281 -17.08 29.39 -13.74
CA ALA A 281 -18.20 29.22 -14.66
C ALA A 281 -19.22 30.35 -14.52
N ALA A 282 -18.75 31.60 -14.44
CA ALA A 282 -19.60 32.78 -14.34
C ALA A 282 -19.87 33.37 -15.73
N THR A 283 -21.12 33.73 -16.00
CA THR A 283 -21.53 34.47 -17.19
C THR A 283 -21.77 35.96 -16.90
N THR A 284 -21.92 36.33 -15.62
CA THR A 284 -22.08 37.70 -15.16
C THR A 284 -21.17 37.95 -13.96
N PHE A 285 -20.59 39.14 -13.92
CA PHE A 285 -19.66 39.59 -12.88
C PHE A 285 -20.31 40.67 -12.02
N ARG A 286 -21.39 40.31 -11.32
CA ARG A 286 -22.13 41.20 -10.41
C ARG A 286 -22.35 40.57 -9.05
N ILE A 287 -22.15 41.34 -7.99
CA ILE A 287 -22.46 40.95 -6.61
C ILE A 287 -23.85 41.49 -6.30
N ASN A 288 -24.86 40.61 -6.33
CA ASN A 288 -26.27 40.99 -6.13
C ASN A 288 -26.90 40.42 -4.85
N ASN A 289 -26.11 39.71 -4.05
CA ASN A 289 -26.53 39.15 -2.78
C ASN A 289 -25.33 39.04 -1.83
N LEU A 290 -25.56 39.15 -0.51
CA LEU A 290 -24.54 38.87 0.50
C LEU A 290 -24.10 37.40 0.48
N LYS A 291 -24.91 36.48 -0.06
CA LYS A 291 -24.52 35.09 -0.31
C LYS A 291 -24.41 34.82 -1.81
N MET A 292 -23.18 34.82 -2.31
CA MET A 292 -22.87 34.58 -3.71
C MET A 292 -22.63 33.09 -3.95
N ASN A 293 -23.45 32.48 -4.80
CA ASN A 293 -23.22 31.12 -5.29
C ASN A 293 -22.38 31.15 -6.56
N LEU A 294 -21.21 30.52 -6.53
CA LEU A 294 -20.29 30.44 -7.65
C LEU A 294 -20.09 28.99 -8.06
N LEU A 295 -19.96 28.77 -9.36
CA LEU A 295 -19.65 27.47 -9.94
C LEU A 295 -18.24 27.49 -10.51
N PHE A 296 -17.47 26.46 -10.19
CA PHE A 296 -16.14 26.21 -10.73
C PHE A 296 -16.14 24.88 -11.47
N ASN A 297 -15.44 24.83 -12.60
CA ASN A 297 -15.22 23.59 -13.33
C ASN A 297 -13.75 23.19 -13.21
N GLN A 298 -13.49 22.00 -12.68
CA GLN A 298 -12.17 21.39 -12.77
C GLN A 298 -11.94 20.90 -14.21
N THR A 299 -10.92 21.45 -14.85
CA THR A 299 -10.72 21.36 -16.30
C THR A 299 -10.46 19.94 -16.77
N ALA A 300 -9.63 19.19 -16.04
CA ALA A 300 -9.28 17.80 -16.31
C ALA A 300 -9.52 16.93 -15.07
N PRO A 301 -9.87 15.64 -15.22
CA PRO A 301 -9.98 14.72 -14.09
C PRO A 301 -8.60 14.46 -13.48
N ILE A 302 -8.57 14.14 -12.18
CA ILE A 302 -7.33 13.70 -11.53
C ILE A 302 -6.78 12.46 -12.23
N SER A 303 -5.48 12.49 -12.46
CA SER A 303 -4.70 11.43 -13.12
C SER A 303 -3.24 11.52 -12.67
N ASP A 304 -2.41 10.63 -13.20
CA ASP A 304 -0.97 10.64 -13.02
C ASP A 304 -0.31 11.97 -13.46
N THR A 305 -0.90 12.65 -14.45
CA THR A 305 -0.41 13.93 -14.99
C THR A 305 -1.19 15.15 -14.50
N VAL A 306 -2.28 14.96 -13.74
CA VAL A 306 -3.13 16.02 -13.18
C VAL A 306 -3.34 15.77 -11.70
N LEU A 307 -2.57 16.45 -10.86
CA LEU A 307 -2.52 16.24 -9.41
C LEU A 307 -3.58 17.04 -8.66
N PRO A 308 -4.11 16.55 -7.52
CA PRO A 308 -5.02 17.32 -6.68
C PRO A 308 -4.43 18.68 -6.29
N ALA A 309 -5.28 19.70 -6.25
CA ALA A 309 -4.89 21.05 -5.86
C ALA A 309 -5.93 21.70 -4.96
N GLU A 310 -5.48 22.52 -4.03
CA GLU A 310 -6.33 23.32 -3.16
C GLU A 310 -6.29 24.78 -3.59
N TYR A 311 -7.44 25.44 -3.59
CA TYR A 311 -7.57 26.86 -3.91
C TYR A 311 -8.37 27.59 -2.82
N HIS A 312 -8.02 28.85 -2.58
CA HIS A 312 -8.80 29.75 -1.75
C HIS A 312 -9.52 30.76 -2.64
N ALA A 313 -10.80 31.00 -2.35
CA ALA A 313 -11.63 31.96 -3.06
C ALA A 313 -12.30 32.94 -2.08
N TYR A 314 -12.15 34.23 -2.35
CA TYR A 314 -12.69 35.31 -1.53
C TYR A 314 -12.85 36.61 -2.34
N PHE A 315 -13.64 37.54 -1.84
CA PHE A 315 -13.78 38.88 -2.42
C PHE A 315 -12.93 39.91 -1.70
N THR A 316 -12.36 40.83 -2.47
CA THR A 316 -11.72 42.05 -1.97
C THR A 316 -12.33 43.31 -2.58
N ASP A 317 -12.11 44.45 -1.94
CA ASP A 317 -12.29 45.76 -2.57
C ASP A 317 -11.09 46.15 -3.47
N GLU A 318 -11.11 47.37 -4.00
CA GLU A 318 -10.05 47.93 -4.85
C GLU A 318 -8.71 48.13 -4.13
N ASP A 319 -8.75 48.29 -2.81
CA ASP A 319 -7.58 48.44 -1.94
C ASP A 319 -7.06 47.07 -1.46
N SER A 320 -7.63 45.98 -1.96
CA SER A 320 -7.34 44.59 -1.58
C SER A 320 -7.70 44.22 -0.13
N ASN A 321 -8.60 44.98 0.51
CA ASN A 321 -9.16 44.56 1.80
C ASN A 321 -10.15 43.41 1.59
N LEU A 322 -10.09 42.40 2.46
CA LEU A 322 -11.00 41.26 2.44
C LEU A 322 -12.42 41.70 2.83
N ILE A 323 -13.40 41.40 1.98
CA ILE A 323 -14.82 41.77 2.18
C ILE A 323 -15.76 40.56 2.23
N SER A 324 -15.22 39.34 2.31
CA SER A 324 -15.99 38.10 2.46
C SER A 324 -15.31 37.10 3.39
N ASN A 325 -15.95 35.96 3.65
CA ASN A 325 -15.22 34.79 4.14
C ASN A 325 -14.30 34.20 3.05
N ASN A 326 -13.30 33.43 3.47
CA ASN A 326 -12.45 32.64 2.59
C ASN A 326 -13.02 31.22 2.47
N ILE A 327 -13.22 30.74 1.24
CA ILE A 327 -13.67 29.38 0.94
C ILE A 327 -12.54 28.56 0.34
N ILE A 328 -12.35 27.36 0.88
CA ILE A 328 -11.45 26.34 0.33
C ILE A 328 -12.18 25.57 -0.77
N ILE A 329 -11.57 25.48 -1.96
CA ILE A 329 -12.01 24.69 -3.10
C ILE A 329 -11.04 23.53 -3.31
N GLN A 330 -11.56 22.30 -3.16
CA GLN A 330 -10.80 21.07 -3.41
C GLN A 330 -10.92 20.64 -4.87
N ALA A 331 -9.86 20.86 -5.66
CA ALA A 331 -9.76 20.41 -7.05
C ALA A 331 -9.18 18.98 -7.08
N ASN A 332 -10.02 18.01 -6.72
CA ASN A 332 -9.64 16.59 -6.62
C ASN A 332 -10.65 15.64 -7.30
N ARG A 333 -11.44 16.16 -8.24
CA ARG A 333 -12.53 15.41 -8.89
C ARG A 333 -12.03 14.50 -10.01
N THR A 334 -12.58 13.29 -10.09
CA THR A 334 -12.42 12.35 -11.21
C THR A 334 -13.69 12.34 -12.07
N GLY A 335 -13.79 11.46 -13.08
CA GLY A 335 -15.04 11.27 -13.84
C GLY A 335 -15.26 12.27 -14.97
N SER A 336 -16.52 12.46 -15.36
CA SER A 336 -16.95 13.30 -16.49
C SER A 336 -16.89 14.79 -16.17
N ALA A 337 -17.09 15.67 -17.16
CA ALA A 337 -17.12 17.12 -16.90
C ALA A 337 -18.23 17.54 -15.92
N ALA A 338 -19.35 16.81 -15.88
CA ALA A 338 -20.44 17.09 -14.95
C ALA A 338 -20.03 16.80 -13.49
N ASP A 339 -19.32 15.68 -13.27
CA ASP A 339 -18.83 15.25 -11.95
C ASP A 339 -17.76 16.20 -11.38
N ARG A 340 -17.18 17.04 -12.24
CA ARG A 340 -16.11 18.00 -11.94
C ARG A 340 -16.59 19.44 -11.74
N THR A 341 -17.91 19.64 -11.64
CA THR A 341 -18.50 20.93 -11.27
C THR A 341 -18.51 21.09 -9.75
N ILE A 342 -17.96 22.20 -9.26
CA ILE A 342 -17.82 22.51 -7.84
C ILE A 342 -18.62 23.77 -7.55
N ALA A 343 -19.70 23.63 -6.78
CA ALA A 343 -20.47 24.76 -6.28
C ALA A 343 -19.92 25.23 -4.94
N ILE A 344 -19.72 26.54 -4.80
CA ILE A 344 -19.37 27.16 -3.53
C ILE A 344 -20.31 28.33 -3.23
N THR A 345 -20.41 28.66 -1.94
CA THR A 345 -21.11 29.86 -1.49
C THR A 345 -20.12 30.74 -0.73
N ILE A 346 -19.87 31.94 -1.25
CA ILE A 346 -19.11 32.98 -0.56
C ILE A 346 -20.09 33.94 0.11
N THR A 347 -19.84 34.24 1.38
CA THR A 347 -20.62 35.18 2.18
C THR A 347 -19.85 36.48 2.32
N MET A 348 -20.40 37.56 1.75
CA MET A 348 -19.93 38.93 1.89
C MET A 348 -20.12 39.41 3.33
N GLN A 349 -19.28 40.34 3.78
CA GLN A 349 -19.49 41.03 5.04
C GLN A 349 -20.74 41.89 4.98
N ASP A 350 -21.50 41.95 6.08
CA ASP A 350 -22.71 42.75 6.14
C ASP A 350 -22.37 44.22 6.44
N THR A 351 -22.00 44.95 5.39
CA THR A 351 -21.59 46.36 5.46
C THR A 351 -22.13 47.14 4.28
N GLN A 352 -22.04 48.47 4.34
CA GLN A 352 -22.47 49.32 3.23
C GLN A 352 -21.42 49.35 2.12
N TYR A 353 -21.80 48.91 0.92
CA TYR A 353 -20.95 48.88 -0.26
C TYR A 353 -21.25 50.04 -1.22
N SER A 354 -20.21 50.61 -1.83
CA SER A 354 -20.38 51.61 -2.90
C SER A 354 -20.65 50.92 -4.24
N LEU A 355 -21.63 51.44 -5.00
CA LEU A 355 -21.95 50.98 -6.36
C LEU A 355 -20.94 51.47 -7.40
N ASP A 356 -20.20 52.54 -7.11
CA ASP A 356 -19.24 53.17 -8.03
C ASP A 356 -17.83 52.56 -7.93
N LYS A 357 -17.60 51.72 -6.92
CA LYS A 357 -16.32 51.05 -6.69
C LYS A 357 -16.27 49.68 -7.37
N LYS A 358 -15.04 49.22 -7.62
CA LYS A 358 -14.74 47.89 -8.15
C LYS A 358 -14.45 46.91 -7.02
N TYR A 359 -14.90 45.68 -7.22
CA TYR A 359 -14.64 44.57 -6.31
C TYR A 359 -14.01 43.43 -7.09
N TYR A 360 -13.30 42.54 -6.41
CA TYR A 360 -12.57 41.48 -7.06
C TYR A 360 -12.82 40.14 -6.39
N LEU A 361 -13.25 39.15 -7.16
CA LEU A 361 -13.11 37.76 -6.74
C LEU A 361 -11.65 37.36 -6.97
N VAL A 362 -10.97 37.00 -5.88
CA VAL A 362 -9.59 36.52 -5.88
C VAL A 362 -9.60 35.00 -5.73
N ILE A 363 -8.79 34.33 -6.54
CA ILE A 363 -8.58 32.89 -6.50
C ILE A 363 -7.09 32.62 -6.44
N GLU A 364 -6.63 32.08 -5.34
CA GLU A 364 -5.23 31.73 -5.11
C GLU A 364 -5.09 30.21 -4.94
N ARG A 365 -4.02 29.64 -5.50
CA ARG A 365 -3.70 28.22 -5.33
C ARG A 365 -2.79 28.07 -4.13
N GLU A 366 -3.16 27.19 -3.21
CA GLU A 366 -2.38 26.96 -1.99
C GLU A 366 -0.96 26.50 -2.35
N GLY A 367 0.03 27.12 -1.70
CA GLY A 367 1.46 26.85 -1.92
C GLY A 367 2.02 27.29 -3.30
N SER A 368 1.26 28.02 -4.12
CA SER A 368 1.76 28.56 -5.39
C SER A 368 2.48 29.90 -5.18
N ALA A 369 3.57 30.12 -5.95
CA ALA A 369 4.22 31.42 -6.06
C ALA A 369 3.65 32.27 -7.23
N GLU A 370 2.67 31.75 -7.97
CA GLU A 370 2.01 32.45 -9.06
C GLU A 370 1.04 33.51 -8.52
N GLU A 371 0.85 34.60 -9.27
CA GLU A 371 -0.12 35.62 -8.89
C GLU A 371 -1.56 35.05 -8.84
N PRO A 372 -2.37 35.44 -7.84
CA PRO A 372 -3.77 35.05 -7.76
C PRO A 372 -4.55 35.50 -8.99
N LYS A 373 -5.47 34.67 -9.46
CA LYS A 373 -6.42 35.07 -10.51
C LYS A 373 -7.42 36.05 -9.91
N ARG A 374 -7.61 37.20 -10.57
CA ARG A 374 -8.56 38.23 -10.16
C ARG A 374 -9.64 38.43 -11.21
N PHE A 375 -10.89 38.43 -10.78
CA PHE A 375 -12.05 38.74 -11.63
C PHE A 375 -12.74 39.98 -11.09
N GLU A 376 -12.84 41.03 -11.90
CA GLU A 376 -13.54 42.26 -11.53
C GLU A 376 -15.05 42.02 -11.49
N TYR A 377 -15.70 42.47 -10.42
CA TYR A 377 -17.14 42.43 -10.19
C TYR A 377 -17.66 43.84 -9.88
N SER A 378 -18.85 44.17 -10.38
CA SER A 378 -19.61 45.35 -9.95
C SER A 378 -20.58 45.01 -8.82
N MET A 379 -20.85 45.96 -7.94
CA MET A 379 -21.87 45.80 -6.88
C MET A 379 -23.27 46.09 -7.44
N ASP A 380 -24.24 45.24 -7.10
CA ASP A 380 -25.65 45.30 -7.53
C ASP A 380 -26.56 44.79 -6.39
N LEU A 381 -26.20 45.12 -5.14
CA LEU A 381 -27.02 44.84 -3.96
C LEU A 381 -28.19 45.82 -3.94
N ILE A 382 -29.41 45.30 -4.05
CA ILE A 382 -30.61 46.10 -3.80
C ILE A 382 -30.69 46.30 -2.29
N ASN A 383 -30.55 47.55 -1.85
CA ASN A 383 -30.73 47.95 -0.45
C ASN A 383 -32.10 47.53 0.09
#